data_AF-A0A5C3PGF9-F1
#
_entry.id   AF-A0A5C3PGF9-F1
#
_cell.length_a   1.000
_cell.length_b   1.000
_cell.length_c   1.000
_cell.angle_alpha   90.00
_cell.angle_beta   90.00
_cell.angle_gamma   90.00
#
_symmetry.space_group_name_H-M   'P 1'
#
loop_
_entity.id
_entity.type
_entity.pdbx_description
1 polymer ?
#
loop_
_entity_poly.entity_id
_entity_poly.type
_entity_poly.pdbx_seq_one_letter_code
_entity_poly.pdbx_strand_id
1 'polypeptide(L)'
;MRNVPEQSWTSAGIAAQADANLRTFNPPPNRPALKPGGSSVARAPRVAGELNTSITSQHPADPADPPDPKRQVHRHTVREAWQLAQHGHSSWWGDLCLSLLELPVSVLVNLEEMPTVDIVRSALAQVELSLTRHLFDAVMTSERLPVLQARFRRLVSPIKLSHVCRQRPYLAVTNPKHREALVRLLSSDHPLGVEEGRRQGWDIPRHRRVCRFCRRRWAIEDEVHALLECEDPRLALLRDVDLLSALERQEEPLPGARRMYARMPSWDFLDYLLRTSRLLTTVARFVYLVFELVESAPPLFPASESEWLELAM
;
A
#
# COMPACT_ATOMS: atom_id res chain seq x y z
N MET A 1 -23.56 -20.39 -28.91
CA MET A 1 -24.47 -19.25 -28.74
C MET A 1 -25.48 -19.61 -27.65
N ARG A 2 -25.27 -19.16 -26.41
CA ARG A 2 -26.22 -19.30 -25.31
C ARG A 2 -26.73 -17.89 -25.00
N ASN A 3 -28.05 -17.71 -25.06
CA ASN A 3 -28.71 -16.47 -24.67
C ASN A 3 -28.49 -16.23 -23.17
N VAL A 4 -27.86 -15.11 -22.83
CA VAL A 4 -27.90 -14.53 -21.49
C VAL A 4 -29.02 -13.48 -21.52
N PRO A 5 -29.98 -13.50 -20.58
CA PRO A 5 -31.03 -12.50 -20.57
C PRO A 5 -30.49 -11.17 -20.03
N GLU A 6 -30.78 -10.08 -20.73
CA GLU A 6 -30.60 -8.71 -20.24
C GLU A 6 -31.43 -8.52 -18.96
N GLN A 7 -30.75 -8.31 -17.84
CA GLN A 7 -31.40 -7.86 -16.61
C GLN A 7 -31.42 -6.33 -16.61
N SER A 8 -32.62 -5.75 -16.67
CA SER A 8 -32.84 -4.33 -16.47
C SER A 8 -32.69 -4.00 -14.99
N TRP A 9 -31.63 -3.25 -14.66
CA TRP A 9 -31.41 -2.73 -13.32
C TRP A 9 -32.35 -1.55 -13.08
N THR A 10 -33.41 -1.77 -12.29
CA THR A 10 -34.24 -0.67 -11.79
C THR A 10 -33.57 -0.01 -10.59
N SER A 11 -33.76 1.29 -10.40
CA SER A 11 -33.18 2.10 -9.31
C SER A 11 -33.45 1.52 -7.90
N ALA A 12 -34.52 0.73 -7.75
CA ALA A 12 -34.85 0.04 -6.50
C ALA A 12 -33.89 -1.13 -6.16
N GLY A 13 -33.32 -1.79 -7.17
CA GLY A 13 -32.36 -2.90 -6.97
C GLY A 13 -31.00 -2.45 -6.45
N ILE A 14 -30.58 -1.23 -6.81
CA ILE A 14 -29.29 -0.65 -6.40
C ILE A 14 -29.31 -0.20 -4.93
N ALA A 15 -30.45 0.33 -4.46
CA ALA A 15 -30.60 0.78 -3.07
C ALA A 15 -30.59 -0.39 -2.06
N ALA A 16 -31.16 -1.54 -2.42
CA ALA A 16 -31.24 -2.72 -1.54
C ALA A 16 -29.86 -3.40 -1.31
N GLN A 17 -28.96 -3.35 -2.29
CA GLN A 17 -27.61 -3.92 -2.19
C GLN A 17 -26.67 -3.06 -1.32
N ALA A 18 -26.87 -1.74 -1.30
CA ALA A 18 -26.08 -0.81 -0.49
C ALA A 18 -26.34 -0.96 1.03
N ASP A 19 -27.59 -1.25 1.41
CA ASP A 19 -28.01 -1.35 2.81
C ASP A 19 -27.55 -2.66 3.49
N ALA A 20 -27.32 -3.72 2.70
CA ALA A 20 -26.77 -4.98 3.17
C ALA A 20 -25.28 -4.88 3.57
N ASN A 21 -24.51 -4.03 2.89
CA ASN A 21 -23.06 -3.88 3.10
C ASN A 21 -22.71 -2.99 4.32
N LEU A 22 -23.66 -2.22 4.85
CA LEU A 22 -23.45 -1.31 5.98
C LEU A 22 -23.62 -1.98 7.36
N ARG A 23 -24.19 -3.19 7.44
CA ARG A 23 -24.57 -3.83 8.72
C ARG A 23 -23.49 -4.73 9.35
N THR A 24 -22.36 -4.95 8.70
CA THR A 24 -21.27 -5.79 9.23
C THR A 24 -20.05 -4.96 9.60
N PHE A 25 -20.14 -4.18 10.67
CA PHE A 25 -18.93 -3.64 11.30
C PHE A 25 -19.11 -3.45 12.80
N ASN A 26 -18.45 -4.31 13.60
CA ASN A 26 -18.29 -4.13 15.03
C ASN A 26 -16.81 -3.74 15.28
N PRO A 27 -16.50 -2.53 15.73
CA PRO A 27 -15.13 -2.16 16.08
C PRO A 27 -14.71 -2.80 17.43
N PRO A 28 -13.41 -3.14 17.62
CA PRO A 28 -12.90 -3.64 18.90
C PRO A 28 -12.86 -2.54 19.98
N PRO A 29 -12.88 -2.92 21.28
CA PRO A 29 -13.01 -1.98 22.39
C PRO A 29 -11.75 -1.13 22.63
N ASN A 30 -11.97 0.16 22.89
CA ASN A 30 -10.99 1.19 23.21
C ASN A 30 -10.12 0.84 24.45
N ARG A 31 -8.83 1.18 24.39
CA ARG A 31 -7.96 1.37 25.57
C ARG A 31 -7.76 2.86 25.88
N PRO A 32 -7.52 3.24 27.16
CA PRO A 32 -7.77 4.58 27.66
C PRO A 32 -6.66 5.60 27.34
N ALA A 33 -7.08 6.85 27.16
CA ALA A 33 -6.24 8.01 26.87
C ALA A 33 -5.40 8.45 28.09
N LEU A 34 -4.12 8.73 27.85
CA LEU A 34 -3.26 9.49 28.75
C LEU A 34 -3.56 10.99 28.62
N LYS A 35 -3.80 11.64 29.76
CA LYS A 35 -4.04 13.08 29.92
C LYS A 35 -2.79 13.90 29.55
N PRO A 36 -2.93 15.06 28.87
CA PRO A 36 -1.88 16.08 28.89
C PRO A 36 -2.08 17.01 30.09
N GLY A 37 -1.01 17.16 30.89
CA GLY A 37 -0.87 18.19 31.91
C GLY A 37 -0.70 19.55 31.26
N GLY A 38 -1.40 20.55 31.81
CA GLY A 38 -1.39 21.91 31.33
C GLY A 38 -0.12 22.69 31.69
N SER A 39 0.04 23.84 31.04
CA SER A 39 0.48 25.03 31.74
C SER A 39 -0.04 26.28 31.04
N SER A 40 -0.58 27.16 31.88
CA SER A 40 -1.22 28.43 31.56
C SER A 40 -0.16 29.53 31.49
N VAL A 41 -0.29 30.48 30.56
CA VAL A 41 0.04 31.89 30.85
C VAL A 41 -0.97 32.80 30.17
N ALA A 42 -1.73 33.50 31.01
CA ALA A 42 -2.67 34.56 30.67
C ALA A 42 -1.96 35.88 30.35
N ARG A 43 -2.53 36.67 29.42
CA ARG A 43 -2.45 38.13 29.47
C ARG A 43 -3.61 38.76 28.70
N ALA A 44 -4.42 39.53 29.42
CA ALA A 44 -5.41 40.48 28.90
C ALA A 44 -5.08 41.86 29.51
N PRO A 45 -5.85 42.93 29.25
CA PRO A 45 -6.12 43.57 27.96
C PRO A 45 -5.71 45.07 28.00
N ARG A 46 -5.74 45.78 26.87
CA ARG A 46 -5.84 47.25 26.90
C ARG A 46 -6.89 47.75 25.91
N VAL A 47 -7.73 48.61 26.45
CA VAL A 47 -8.86 49.30 25.86
C VAL A 47 -8.41 50.69 25.40
N ALA A 48 -8.81 51.06 24.19
CA ALA A 48 -9.12 52.41 23.71
C ALA A 48 -9.87 52.16 22.38
N GLY A 49 -11.13 52.55 22.17
CA GLY A 49 -11.72 53.87 22.42
C GLY A 49 -11.71 54.63 21.09
N GLU A 50 -12.86 55.22 20.72
CA GLU A 50 -13.11 56.12 19.56
C GLU A 50 -13.72 55.43 18.32
N LEU A 51 -15.04 55.58 18.11
CA LEU A 51 -15.81 56.70 17.52
C LEU A 51 -16.01 56.53 16.00
N ASN A 52 -17.25 56.18 15.67
CA ASN A 52 -18.12 56.84 14.69
C ASN A 52 -17.61 57.03 13.25
N THR A 53 -18.24 56.35 12.28
CA THR A 53 -19.05 56.99 11.22
C THR A 53 -19.56 55.94 10.23
N SER A 54 -20.88 55.86 10.12
CA SER A 54 -21.59 55.22 9.03
C SER A 54 -21.33 55.99 7.73
N ILE A 55 -20.71 55.36 6.73
CA ILE A 55 -20.73 55.82 5.34
C ILE A 55 -21.23 54.68 4.48
N THR A 56 -22.47 54.81 4.05
CA THR A 56 -23.13 53.99 3.03
C THR A 56 -22.46 54.27 1.68
N SER A 57 -21.45 53.48 1.34
CA SER A 57 -20.85 53.46 0.00
C SER A 57 -21.64 52.46 -0.86
N GLN A 58 -22.62 52.97 -1.61
CA GLN A 58 -23.16 52.27 -2.77
C GLN A 58 -22.13 52.35 -3.88
N HIS A 59 -21.25 51.35 -3.95
CA HIS A 59 -20.44 51.13 -5.14
C HIS A 59 -21.35 50.56 -6.25
N PRO A 60 -21.42 51.17 -7.44
CA PRO A 60 -22.12 50.57 -8.57
C PRO A 60 -21.46 49.22 -8.90
N ALA A 61 -22.28 48.18 -9.05
CA ALA A 61 -21.84 46.88 -9.50
C ALA A 61 -21.09 47.05 -10.83
N ASP A 62 -19.80 46.69 -10.83
CA ASP A 62 -19.02 46.56 -12.05
C ASP A 62 -19.80 45.70 -13.05
N PRO A 63 -19.84 46.08 -14.34
CA PRO A 63 -20.46 45.27 -15.37
C PRO A 63 -19.74 43.92 -15.38
N ALA A 64 -20.50 42.87 -15.05
CA ALA A 64 -20.00 41.49 -15.05
C ALA A 64 -19.25 41.24 -16.36
N ASP A 65 -17.97 40.89 -16.24
CA ASP A 65 -17.16 40.45 -17.37
C ASP A 65 -17.96 39.44 -18.21
N PRO A 66 -18.00 39.59 -19.55
CA PRO A 66 -18.73 38.67 -20.41
C PRO A 66 -18.26 37.24 -20.12
N PRO A 67 -19.19 36.29 -19.90
CA PRO A 67 -18.82 34.94 -19.48
C PRO A 67 -17.90 34.33 -20.53
N ASP A 68 -16.73 33.88 -20.09
CA ASP A 68 -15.76 33.16 -20.91
C ASP A 68 -16.49 32.07 -21.72
N PRO A 69 -16.49 32.15 -23.07
CA PRO A 69 -17.29 31.26 -23.92
C PRO A 69 -16.92 29.79 -23.70
N LYS A 70 -15.69 29.49 -23.29
CA LYS A 70 -15.28 28.12 -22.94
C LYS A 70 -16.04 27.61 -21.73
N ARG A 71 -16.20 28.43 -20.68
CA ARG A 71 -16.97 28.04 -19.48
C ARG A 71 -18.43 27.75 -19.80
N GLN A 72 -19.01 28.46 -20.76
CA GLN A 72 -20.39 28.26 -21.17
C GLN A 72 -20.59 26.93 -21.91
N VAL A 73 -19.67 26.59 -22.81
CA VAL A 73 -19.68 25.29 -23.52
C VAL A 73 -19.57 24.13 -22.53
N HIS A 74 -18.62 24.18 -21.59
CA HIS A 74 -18.42 23.11 -20.60
C HIS A 74 -19.67 22.89 -19.74
N ARG A 75 -20.35 23.97 -19.33
CA ARG A 75 -21.59 23.89 -18.56
C ARG A 75 -22.73 23.22 -19.35
N HIS A 76 -22.84 23.51 -20.64
CA HIS A 76 -23.84 22.88 -21.51
C HIS A 76 -23.58 21.37 -21.62
N THR A 77 -22.34 20.99 -21.92
CA THR A 77 -21.95 19.58 -22.08
C THR A 77 -22.20 18.75 -20.82
N VAL A 78 -21.90 19.29 -19.63
CA VAL A 78 -22.17 18.60 -18.35
C VAL A 78 -23.66 18.41 -18.12
N ARG A 79 -24.47 19.45 -18.39
CA ARG A 79 -25.92 19.39 -18.21
C ARG A 79 -26.57 18.40 -19.17
N GLU A 80 -26.16 18.41 -20.43
CA GLU A 80 -26.66 17.48 -21.45
C GLU A 80 -26.35 16.03 -21.08
N ALA A 81 -25.11 15.73 -20.68
CA ALA A 81 -24.73 14.38 -20.27
C ALA A 81 -25.50 13.91 -19.03
N TRP A 82 -25.69 14.78 -18.03
CA TRP A 82 -26.51 14.49 -16.86
C TRP A 82 -27.97 14.20 -17.25
N GLN A 83 -28.57 15.03 -18.11
CA GLN A 83 -29.94 14.80 -18.60
C GLN A 83 -30.07 13.47 -19.34
N LEU A 84 -29.14 13.14 -20.24
CA LEU A 84 -29.13 11.86 -20.93
C LEU A 84 -29.10 10.68 -19.93
N ALA A 85 -28.24 10.77 -18.91
CA ALA A 85 -28.16 9.75 -17.88
C ALA A 85 -29.47 9.57 -17.09
N GLN A 86 -30.15 10.67 -16.74
CA GLN A 86 -31.44 10.61 -16.03
C GLN A 86 -32.55 9.93 -16.82
N HIS A 87 -32.53 10.07 -18.15
CA HIS A 87 -33.50 9.43 -19.04
C HIS A 87 -33.09 8.00 -19.41
N GLY A 88 -32.05 7.44 -18.79
CA GLY A 88 -31.56 6.09 -19.06
C GLY A 88 -30.80 5.95 -20.37
N HIS A 89 -30.37 7.06 -20.98
CA HIS A 89 -29.53 7.03 -22.17
C HIS A 89 -28.05 6.97 -21.81
N SER A 90 -27.27 6.34 -22.69
CA SER A 90 -25.81 6.27 -22.56
C SER A 90 -25.19 7.68 -22.56
N SER A 91 -24.37 7.96 -21.57
CA SER A 91 -23.65 9.23 -21.44
C SER A 91 -22.41 9.04 -20.58
N TRP A 92 -21.41 9.90 -20.76
CA TRP A 92 -20.19 9.83 -19.95
C TRP A 92 -20.47 10.01 -18.44
N TRP A 93 -21.53 10.75 -18.07
CA TRP A 93 -21.91 10.93 -16.65
C TRP A 93 -22.48 9.64 -16.06
N GLY A 94 -23.36 8.95 -16.81
CA GLY A 94 -23.86 7.62 -16.43
C GLY A 94 -22.74 6.60 -16.30
N ASP A 95 -21.86 6.54 -17.30
CA ASP A 95 -20.69 5.64 -17.31
C ASP A 95 -19.74 5.92 -16.15
N LEU A 96 -19.53 7.20 -15.80
CA LEU A 96 -18.74 7.60 -14.64
C LEU A 96 -19.38 7.10 -13.34
N CYS A 97 -20.70 7.28 -13.16
CA CYS A 97 -21.40 6.82 -11.96
C CYS A 97 -21.31 5.29 -11.82
N LEU A 98 -21.49 4.55 -12.91
CA LEU A 98 -21.32 3.09 -12.93
C LEU A 98 -19.89 2.68 -12.58
N SER A 99 -18.89 3.34 -13.18
CA SER A 99 -17.47 3.08 -12.90
C SER A 99 -17.11 3.34 -11.43
N LEU A 100 -17.68 4.38 -10.83
CA LEU A 100 -17.49 4.71 -9.40
C LEU A 100 -18.13 3.67 -8.48
N LEU A 101 -19.25 3.07 -8.88
CA LEU A 101 -19.90 1.97 -8.15
C LEU A 101 -19.08 0.68 -8.20
N GLU A 102 -18.45 0.39 -9.34
CA GLU A 102 -17.64 -0.81 -9.58
C GLU A 102 -16.27 -0.79 -8.89
N LEU A 103 -15.85 0.34 -8.30
CA LEU A 103 -14.61 0.40 -7.54
C LEU A 103 -14.62 -0.60 -6.37
N PRO A 104 -13.45 -1.17 -5.99
CA PRO A 104 -13.36 -2.15 -4.89
C PRO A 104 -13.95 -1.67 -3.56
N VAL A 105 -13.91 -0.35 -3.33
CA VAL A 105 -14.74 0.32 -2.34
C VAL A 105 -15.61 1.31 -3.10
N SER A 106 -16.90 1.01 -3.24
CA SER A 106 -17.81 1.79 -4.08
C SER A 106 -17.89 3.25 -3.64
N VAL A 107 -17.92 4.16 -4.63
CA VAL A 107 -18.11 5.59 -4.44
C VAL A 107 -19.50 5.95 -4.95
N LEU A 108 -20.39 6.35 -4.05
CA LEU A 108 -21.77 6.68 -4.37
C LEU A 108 -21.87 8.15 -4.83
N VAL A 109 -22.32 8.35 -6.06
CA VAL A 109 -22.70 9.67 -6.60
C VAL A 109 -24.17 9.59 -7.01
N ASN A 110 -24.98 10.54 -6.56
CA ASN A 110 -26.40 10.57 -6.88
C ASN A 110 -26.60 10.97 -8.36
N LEU A 111 -27.21 10.08 -9.14
CA LEU A 111 -27.51 10.32 -10.56
C LEU A 111 -28.63 11.35 -10.74
N GLU A 112 -29.53 11.46 -9.76
CA GLU A 112 -30.69 12.35 -9.81
C GLU A 112 -30.32 13.82 -9.53
N GLU A 113 -29.16 14.06 -8.92
CA GLU A 113 -28.71 15.40 -8.57
C GLU A 113 -27.76 15.95 -9.64
N MET A 114 -27.96 17.22 -10.04
CA MET A 114 -27.05 17.88 -10.98
C MET A 114 -25.65 18.00 -10.33
N PRO A 115 -24.57 17.58 -11.01
CA PRO A 115 -23.23 17.64 -10.44
C PRO A 115 -22.83 19.07 -10.10
N THR A 116 -22.50 19.29 -8.83
CA THR A 116 -21.92 20.53 -8.31
C THR A 116 -20.43 20.37 -8.07
N VAL A 117 -19.74 21.50 -7.91
CA VAL A 117 -18.30 21.50 -7.57
C VAL A 117 -18.04 20.74 -6.27
N ASP A 118 -18.95 20.83 -5.29
CA ASP A 118 -18.80 20.16 -4.00
C ASP A 118 -19.05 18.65 -4.10
N ILE A 119 -20.02 18.22 -4.92
CA ILE A 119 -20.22 16.78 -5.24
C ILE A 119 -18.96 16.21 -5.89
N VAL A 120 -18.40 16.90 -6.88
CA VAL A 120 -17.17 16.45 -7.56
C VAL A 120 -15.99 16.41 -6.58
N ARG A 121 -15.83 17.43 -5.73
CA ARG A 121 -14.76 17.45 -4.71
C ARG A 121 -14.91 16.30 -3.71
N SER A 122 -16.13 16.03 -3.27
CA SER A 122 -16.44 14.89 -2.38
C SER A 122 -16.14 13.56 -3.06
N ALA A 123 -16.59 13.38 -4.30
CA ALA A 123 -16.35 12.17 -5.09
C ALA A 123 -14.84 11.91 -5.27
N LEU A 124 -14.04 12.93 -5.59
CA LEU A 124 -12.58 12.81 -5.68
C LEU A 124 -11.95 12.35 -4.36
N ALA A 125 -12.37 12.91 -3.23
CA ALA A 125 -11.89 12.49 -1.92
C ALA A 125 -12.30 11.03 -1.59
N GLN A 126 -13.50 10.61 -1.98
CA GLN A 126 -13.97 9.24 -1.81
C GLN A 126 -13.24 8.25 -2.73
N VAL A 127 -12.91 8.65 -3.97
CA VAL A 127 -12.07 7.84 -4.87
C VAL A 127 -10.67 7.65 -4.29
N GLU A 128 -10.06 8.71 -3.76
CA GLU A 128 -8.76 8.61 -3.09
C GLU A 128 -8.83 7.66 -1.88
N LEU A 129 -9.88 7.76 -1.07
CA LEU A 129 -10.11 6.87 0.08
C LEU A 129 -10.34 5.42 -0.36
N SER A 130 -11.14 5.21 -1.40
CA SER A 130 -11.43 3.90 -1.99
C SER A 130 -10.15 3.20 -2.43
N LEU A 131 -9.31 3.90 -3.21
CA LEU A 131 -8.03 3.38 -3.66
C LEU A 131 -7.07 3.12 -2.49
N THR A 132 -7.00 4.04 -1.52
CA THR A 132 -6.15 3.90 -0.34
C THR A 132 -6.51 2.65 0.45
N ARG A 133 -7.80 2.42 0.71
CA ARG A 133 -8.31 1.24 1.42
C ARG A 133 -8.02 -0.03 0.64
N HIS A 134 -8.39 -0.07 -0.64
CA HIS A 134 -8.18 -1.23 -1.48
C HIS A 134 -6.70 -1.66 -1.49
N LEU A 135 -5.78 -0.73 -1.72
CA LEU A 135 -4.34 -1.04 -1.73
C LEU A 135 -3.81 -1.45 -0.35
N PHE A 136 -4.28 -0.81 0.72
CA PHE A 136 -3.90 -1.19 2.08
C PHE A 136 -4.35 -2.61 2.40
N ASP A 137 -5.62 -2.92 2.16
CA ASP A 137 -6.21 -4.23 2.43
C ASP A 137 -5.60 -5.32 1.56
N ALA A 138 -5.35 -5.04 0.27
CA ALA A 138 -4.69 -5.98 -0.64
C ALA A 138 -3.29 -6.38 -0.15
N VAL A 139 -2.52 -5.44 0.42
CA VAL A 139 -1.20 -5.75 1.00
C VAL A 139 -1.34 -6.48 2.34
N MET A 140 -2.22 -6.00 3.22
CA MET A 140 -2.35 -6.50 4.59
C MET A 140 -2.98 -7.90 4.67
N THR A 141 -3.81 -8.28 3.70
CA THR A 141 -4.42 -9.61 3.62
C THR A 141 -3.59 -10.61 2.82
N SER A 142 -2.61 -10.15 2.03
CA SER A 142 -1.80 -11.03 1.18
C SER A 142 -0.75 -11.82 1.97
N GLU A 143 -0.88 -13.15 1.99
CA GLU A 143 0.15 -14.05 2.55
C GLU A 143 1.49 -14.00 1.80
N ARG A 144 1.51 -13.39 0.62
CA ARG A 144 2.71 -13.30 -0.21
C ARG A 144 3.59 -12.16 0.20
N LEU A 145 3.07 -11.08 0.79
CA LEU A 145 3.77 -9.80 0.88
C LEU A 145 4.27 -9.44 2.31
N PRO A 146 4.92 -10.33 3.09
CA PRO A 146 5.25 -10.06 4.49
C PRO A 146 6.19 -8.86 4.64
N VAL A 147 7.11 -8.67 3.70
CA VAL A 147 8.04 -7.53 3.70
C VAL A 147 7.31 -6.20 3.48
N LEU A 148 6.33 -6.14 2.57
CA LEU A 148 5.51 -4.93 2.36
C LEU A 148 4.50 -4.71 3.50
N GLN A 149 4.00 -5.78 4.11
CA GLN A 149 3.14 -5.69 5.29
C GLN A 149 3.86 -5.02 6.46
N ALA A 150 5.12 -5.39 6.73
CA ALA A 150 5.91 -4.75 7.78
C ALA A 150 5.97 -3.23 7.58
N ARG A 151 6.12 -2.78 6.33
CA ARG A 151 6.02 -1.36 5.96
C ARG A 151 4.63 -0.77 6.22
N PHE A 152 3.56 -1.45 5.81
CA PHE A 152 2.20 -0.93 5.92
C PHE A 152 1.71 -0.83 7.37
N ARG A 153 2.12 -1.76 8.23
CA ARG A 153 1.83 -1.74 9.68
C ARG A 153 2.34 -0.48 10.40
N ARG A 154 3.26 0.27 9.79
CA ARG A 154 3.85 1.49 10.37
C ARG A 154 3.31 2.78 9.77
N LEU A 155 2.34 2.70 8.86
CA LEU A 155 1.72 3.90 8.33
C LEU A 155 0.97 4.62 9.46
N VAL A 156 1.16 5.93 9.53
CA VAL A 156 0.52 6.77 10.55
C VAL A 156 -0.91 7.06 10.12
N SER A 157 -1.85 6.93 11.05
CA SER A 157 -3.26 7.29 10.85
C SER A 157 -3.45 8.82 10.87
N PRO A 158 -4.30 9.38 9.99
CA PRO A 158 -5.04 8.71 8.93
C PRO A 158 -4.12 8.32 7.76
N ILE A 159 -4.33 7.10 7.23
CA ILE A 159 -3.58 6.61 6.06
C ILE A 159 -4.11 7.35 4.83
N LYS A 160 -3.19 7.97 4.09
CA LYS A 160 -3.45 8.71 2.85
C LYS A 160 -2.92 7.94 1.64
N LEU A 161 -3.44 8.22 0.46
CA LEU A 161 -2.96 7.59 -0.78
C LEU A 161 -1.46 7.85 -1.00
N SER A 162 -1.01 9.07 -0.69
CA SER A 162 0.40 9.46 -0.76
C SER A 162 1.31 8.63 0.15
N HIS A 163 0.80 8.08 1.25
CA HIS A 163 1.57 7.19 2.13
C HIS A 163 1.77 5.80 1.52
N VAL A 164 0.73 5.29 0.83
CA VAL A 164 0.69 3.98 0.17
C VAL A 164 1.54 4.01 -1.10
N CYS A 165 1.25 4.97 -1.99
CA CYS A 165 1.85 5.14 -3.32
C CYS A 165 3.16 5.94 -3.35
N ARG A 166 3.75 6.21 -2.18
CA ARG A 166 5.02 6.95 -2.10
C ARG A 166 6.13 6.23 -2.88
N GLN A 167 6.81 6.96 -3.76
CA GLN A 167 8.04 6.47 -4.38
C GLN A 167 9.06 6.09 -3.30
N ARG A 168 9.69 4.93 -3.45
CA ARG A 168 10.52 4.34 -2.41
C ARG A 168 12.02 4.49 -2.72
N PRO A 169 12.88 4.69 -1.69
CA PRO A 169 14.32 4.87 -1.91
C PRO A 169 15.00 3.67 -2.58
N TYR A 170 14.49 2.44 -2.42
CA TYR A 170 15.06 1.26 -3.09
C TYR A 170 14.94 1.34 -4.62
N LEU A 171 14.00 2.14 -5.16
CA LEU A 171 13.91 2.39 -6.59
C LEU A 171 15.02 3.32 -7.10
N ALA A 172 15.73 4.02 -6.21
CA ALA A 172 16.85 4.89 -6.56
C ALA A 172 18.21 4.17 -6.52
N VAL A 173 18.25 2.85 -6.24
CA VAL A 173 19.50 2.06 -6.31
C VAL A 173 20.02 2.10 -7.75
N THR A 174 21.27 2.55 -7.92
CA THR A 174 21.87 2.83 -9.24
C THR A 174 22.02 1.58 -10.10
N ASN A 175 22.52 0.48 -9.53
CA ASN A 175 22.72 -0.76 -10.27
C ASN A 175 21.34 -1.42 -10.57
N PRO A 176 21.00 -1.64 -11.84
CA PRO A 176 19.68 -2.16 -12.23
C PRO A 176 19.41 -3.57 -11.69
N LYS A 177 20.41 -4.48 -11.71
CA LYS A 177 20.25 -5.86 -11.22
C LYS A 177 20.01 -5.90 -9.72
N HIS A 178 20.74 -5.08 -8.97
CA HIS A 178 20.57 -4.99 -7.51
C HIS A 178 19.20 -4.40 -7.16
N ARG A 179 18.78 -3.36 -7.88
CA ARG A 179 17.46 -2.75 -7.74
C ARG A 179 16.35 -3.76 -8.04
N GLU A 180 16.48 -4.50 -9.13
CA GLU A 180 15.55 -5.56 -9.51
C GLU A 180 15.45 -6.64 -8.43
N ALA A 181 16.57 -7.10 -7.88
CA ALA A 181 16.59 -8.07 -6.80
C ALA A 181 15.82 -7.58 -5.56
N LEU A 182 15.98 -6.30 -5.15
CA LEU A 182 15.17 -5.74 -4.06
C LEU A 182 13.69 -5.63 -4.42
N VAL A 183 13.36 -5.25 -5.64
CA VAL A 183 11.95 -5.19 -6.08
C VAL A 183 11.34 -6.58 -6.04
N ARG A 184 12.02 -7.61 -6.57
CA ARG A 184 11.60 -9.01 -6.51
C ARG A 184 11.44 -9.51 -5.07
N LEU A 185 12.34 -9.12 -4.16
CA LEU A 185 12.21 -9.42 -2.73
C LEU A 185 10.93 -8.82 -2.13
N LEU A 186 10.64 -7.56 -2.46
CA LEU A 186 9.50 -6.83 -1.91
C LEU A 186 8.15 -7.22 -2.54
N SER A 187 8.14 -7.54 -3.82
CA SER A 187 6.94 -7.93 -4.57
C SER A 187 6.67 -9.44 -4.53
N SER A 188 7.49 -10.19 -3.79
CA SER A 188 7.37 -11.65 -3.65
C SER A 188 7.44 -12.37 -4.99
N ASP A 189 8.38 -11.89 -5.82
CA ASP A 189 8.72 -12.43 -7.13
C ASP A 189 10.17 -12.97 -7.14
N HIS A 190 10.66 -13.38 -5.97
CA HIS A 190 12.00 -13.87 -5.75
C HIS A 190 12.13 -15.39 -5.96
N PRO A 191 13.36 -15.94 -6.09
CA PRO A 191 13.58 -17.38 -6.38
C PRO A 191 13.56 -18.30 -5.15
N LEU A 192 13.26 -17.75 -3.97
CA LEU A 192 13.20 -18.53 -2.73
C LEU A 192 12.08 -19.57 -2.76
N GLY A 193 12.28 -20.69 -2.07
CA GLY A 193 11.42 -21.87 -2.08
C GLY A 193 9.98 -21.57 -1.69
N VAL A 194 9.71 -20.57 -0.84
CA VAL A 194 8.34 -20.16 -0.53
C VAL A 194 7.54 -19.66 -1.74
N GLU A 195 8.18 -18.96 -2.68
CA GLU A 195 7.53 -18.47 -3.91
C GLU A 195 7.60 -19.49 -5.03
N GLU A 196 8.73 -20.19 -5.20
CA GLU A 196 8.84 -21.29 -6.16
C GLU A 196 7.78 -22.37 -5.91
N GLY A 197 7.56 -22.73 -4.64
CA GLY A 197 6.51 -23.67 -4.26
C GLY A 197 5.12 -23.16 -4.61
N ARG A 198 4.86 -21.83 -4.52
CA ARG A 198 3.58 -21.24 -4.95
C ARG A 198 3.41 -21.28 -6.47
N ARG A 199 4.49 -21.02 -7.23
CA ARG A 199 4.49 -21.01 -8.70
C ARG A 199 4.23 -22.40 -9.29
N GLN A 200 4.77 -23.44 -8.66
CA GLN A 200 4.55 -24.84 -9.08
C GLN A 200 3.13 -25.34 -8.76
N GLY A 201 2.42 -24.71 -7.83
CA GLY A 201 1.04 -25.00 -7.51
C GLY A 201 0.75 -24.88 -6.01
N TRP A 202 -0.51 -24.68 -5.66
CA TRP A 202 -0.93 -24.58 -4.24
C TRP A 202 -0.84 -25.90 -3.47
N ASP A 203 -0.56 -27.00 -4.17
CA ASP A 203 -0.48 -28.35 -3.60
C ASP A 203 0.75 -28.55 -2.70
N ILE A 204 1.79 -27.71 -2.82
CA ILE A 204 2.98 -27.79 -1.96
C ILE A 204 2.74 -26.96 -0.69
N PRO A 205 2.52 -27.60 0.49
CA PRO A 205 2.26 -26.89 1.72
C PRO A 205 3.47 -26.06 2.15
N ARG A 206 3.26 -24.91 2.79
CA ARG A 206 4.37 -24.01 3.20
C ARG A 206 5.44 -24.73 4.03
N HIS A 207 5.04 -25.62 4.94
CA HIS A 207 5.98 -26.36 5.80
C HIS A 207 6.88 -27.35 5.04
N ARG A 208 6.53 -27.70 3.79
CA ARG A 208 7.35 -28.53 2.90
C ARG A 208 8.25 -27.71 1.96
N ARG A 209 8.20 -26.38 2.01
CA ARG A 209 9.06 -25.50 1.20
C ARG A 209 10.42 -25.30 1.88
N VAL A 210 11.11 -26.40 2.10
CA VAL A 210 12.32 -26.48 2.93
C VAL A 210 13.48 -25.76 2.24
N CYS A 211 14.36 -25.16 3.05
CA CYS A 211 15.62 -24.57 2.58
C CYS A 211 16.49 -25.60 1.84
N ARG A 212 16.74 -25.35 0.56
CA ARG A 212 17.56 -26.21 -0.31
C ARG A 212 19.03 -26.28 0.13
N PHE A 213 19.45 -25.31 0.94
CA PHE A 213 20.82 -25.18 1.42
C PHE A 213 21.05 -25.95 2.73
N CYS A 214 20.41 -25.55 3.83
CA CYS A 214 20.63 -26.21 5.12
C CYS A 214 19.87 -27.53 5.27
N ARG A 215 18.84 -27.78 4.43
CA ARG A 215 18.04 -29.01 4.41
C ARG A 215 17.51 -29.42 5.78
N ARG A 216 17.23 -28.45 6.65
CA ARG A 216 16.66 -28.69 7.98
C ARG A 216 15.15 -28.72 7.90
N ARG A 217 14.54 -29.69 8.57
CA ARG A 217 13.11 -29.98 8.49
C ARG A 217 12.20 -28.81 8.90
N TRP A 218 12.65 -27.98 9.84
CA TRP A 218 11.94 -26.78 10.31
C TRP A 218 12.31 -25.51 9.55
N ALA A 219 13.36 -25.54 8.73
CA ALA A 219 13.88 -24.37 8.04
C ALA A 219 13.16 -24.18 6.71
N ILE A 220 12.17 -23.29 6.70
CA ILE A 220 11.45 -22.93 5.47
C ILE A 220 12.30 -21.91 4.70
N GLU A 221 12.40 -22.08 3.38
CA GLU A 221 13.16 -21.18 2.52
C GLU A 221 12.40 -19.88 2.24
N ASP A 222 12.26 -19.05 3.26
CA ASP A 222 11.68 -17.71 3.17
C ASP A 222 12.75 -16.60 3.21
N GLU A 223 12.28 -15.36 3.08
CA GLU A 223 13.12 -14.16 2.96
C GLU A 223 14.09 -14.04 4.12
N VAL A 224 13.60 -14.25 5.34
CA VAL A 224 14.41 -14.12 6.54
C VAL A 224 15.35 -15.30 6.70
N HIS A 225 14.89 -16.53 6.46
CA HIS A 225 15.76 -17.68 6.57
C HIS A 225 16.93 -17.59 5.60
N ALA A 226 16.66 -17.38 4.30
CA ALA A 226 17.69 -17.37 3.28
C ALA A 226 18.69 -16.20 3.46
N LEU A 227 18.20 -15.00 3.78
CA LEU A 227 19.04 -13.81 3.93
C LEU A 227 19.81 -13.82 5.27
N LEU A 228 19.14 -14.18 6.37
CA LEU A 228 19.62 -13.85 7.71
C LEU A 228 19.86 -15.05 8.62
N GLU A 229 19.32 -16.23 8.37
CA GLU A 229 19.39 -17.31 9.39
C GLU A 229 20.07 -18.58 8.89
N CYS A 230 20.07 -18.84 7.59
CA CYS A 230 20.59 -20.08 7.03
C CYS A 230 22.07 -20.29 7.41
N GLU A 231 22.40 -21.48 7.91
CA GLU A 231 23.75 -21.82 8.36
C GLU A 231 24.60 -22.48 7.27
N ASP A 232 24.09 -22.62 6.04
CA ASP A 232 24.92 -23.08 4.92
C ASP A 232 26.13 -22.15 4.76
N PRO A 233 27.36 -22.68 4.70
CA PRO A 233 28.57 -21.88 4.69
C PRO A 233 28.61 -20.81 3.59
N ARG A 234 27.97 -21.05 2.43
CA ARG A 234 27.95 -20.10 1.32
C ARG A 234 27.06 -18.90 1.63
N LEU A 235 25.87 -19.13 2.19
CA LEU A 235 24.96 -18.05 2.62
C LEU A 235 25.51 -17.32 3.85
N ALA A 236 26.12 -18.04 4.79
CA ALA A 236 26.79 -17.45 5.95
C ALA A 236 27.95 -16.54 5.52
N LEU A 237 28.75 -16.96 4.53
CA LEU A 237 29.84 -16.14 3.98
C LEU A 237 29.32 -14.86 3.32
N LEU A 238 28.28 -14.94 2.48
CA LEU A 238 27.66 -13.75 1.88
C LEU A 238 27.11 -12.79 2.95
N ARG A 239 26.48 -13.33 4.00
CA ARG A 239 25.97 -12.52 5.11
C ARG A 239 27.10 -11.83 5.87
N ASP A 240 28.20 -12.54 6.10
CA ASP A 240 29.34 -11.99 6.82
C ASP A 240 30.09 -10.91 6.01
N VAL A 241 30.37 -11.20 4.74
CA VAL A 241 31.23 -10.37 3.89
C VAL A 241 30.44 -9.28 3.17
N ASP A 242 29.40 -9.65 2.42
CA ASP A 242 28.66 -8.75 1.53
C ASP A 242 27.54 -7.98 2.24
N LEU A 243 27.10 -8.44 3.41
CA LEU A 243 26.17 -7.68 4.25
C LEU A 243 26.90 -7.04 5.45
N LEU A 244 27.28 -7.81 6.47
CA LEU A 244 27.69 -7.25 7.76
C LEU A 244 29.00 -6.46 7.67
N SER A 245 30.04 -7.02 7.05
CA SER A 245 31.32 -6.31 6.85
C SER A 245 31.19 -5.14 5.88
N ALA A 246 30.27 -5.19 4.92
CA ALA A 246 30.04 -4.10 3.98
C ALA A 246 29.31 -2.93 4.66
N LEU A 247 28.30 -3.22 5.50
CA LEU A 247 27.59 -2.22 6.30
C LEU A 247 28.52 -1.46 7.25
N GLU A 248 29.55 -2.12 7.79
CA GLU A 248 30.53 -1.50 8.69
C GLU A 248 31.63 -0.69 7.98
N ARG A 249 31.86 -0.90 6.66
CA ARG A 249 32.96 -0.28 5.90
C ARG A 249 32.54 0.75 4.85
N GLN A 250 31.25 0.83 4.51
CA GLN A 250 30.74 1.79 3.53
C GLN A 250 30.96 3.25 3.97
N GLU A 251 30.78 4.20 3.04
CA GLU A 251 30.99 5.65 3.25
C GLU A 251 30.24 6.20 4.49
N GLU A 252 28.99 5.78 4.66
CA GLU A 252 28.20 6.03 5.87
C GLU A 252 28.00 4.72 6.65
N PRO A 253 28.96 4.34 7.52
CA PRO A 253 28.95 3.04 8.17
C PRO A 253 27.77 2.90 9.14
N LEU A 254 27.41 1.65 9.42
CA LEU A 254 26.56 1.26 10.54
C LEU A 254 27.44 0.55 11.59
N PRO A 255 28.09 1.30 12.51
CA PRO A 255 28.91 0.69 13.55
C PRO A 255 28.09 -0.29 14.39
N GLY A 256 28.63 -1.50 14.57
CA GLY A 256 27.96 -2.54 15.36
C GLY A 256 26.82 -3.24 14.62
N ALA A 257 26.82 -3.24 13.28
CA ALA A 257 25.87 -4.02 12.48
C ALA A 257 25.81 -5.48 12.94
N ARG A 258 26.96 -6.07 13.28
CA ARG A 258 27.06 -7.43 13.83
C ARG A 258 26.36 -7.60 15.17
N ARG A 259 26.53 -6.61 16.05
CA ARG A 259 25.86 -6.60 17.36
C ARG A 259 24.36 -6.42 17.22
N MET A 260 23.91 -5.62 16.26
CA MET A 260 22.48 -5.48 15.95
C MET A 260 21.92 -6.79 15.42
N TYR A 261 22.56 -7.39 14.41
CA TYR A 261 22.18 -8.69 13.85
C TYR A 261 22.10 -9.78 14.93
N ALA A 262 23.07 -9.85 15.86
CA ALA A 262 23.07 -10.86 16.91
C ALA A 262 22.02 -10.65 18.01
N ARG A 263 21.42 -9.46 18.13
CA ARG A 263 20.51 -9.11 19.24
C ARG A 263 19.08 -8.84 18.80
N MET A 264 18.88 -8.50 17.53
CA MET A 264 17.57 -8.20 16.98
C MET A 264 16.95 -9.46 16.40
N PRO A 265 15.62 -9.64 16.52
CA PRO A 265 14.91 -10.61 15.71
C PRO A 265 15.20 -10.37 14.23
N SER A 266 15.40 -11.43 13.46
CA SER A 266 15.84 -11.35 12.07
C SER A 266 14.89 -10.53 11.20
N TRP A 267 13.57 -10.65 11.40
CA TRP A 267 12.56 -9.82 10.74
C TRP A 267 12.75 -8.32 11.04
N ASP A 268 13.00 -7.96 12.31
CA ASP A 268 13.20 -6.56 12.71
C ASP A 268 14.51 -6.01 12.13
N PHE A 269 15.54 -6.85 12.05
CA PHE A 269 16.80 -6.47 11.42
C PHE A 269 16.65 -6.25 9.91
N LEU A 270 16.00 -7.18 9.19
CA LEU A 270 15.70 -7.03 7.77
C LEU A 270 14.88 -5.76 7.51
N ASP A 271 13.88 -5.52 8.34
CA ASP A 271 13.04 -4.33 8.24
C ASP A 271 13.82 -3.03 8.44
N TYR A 272 14.69 -2.99 9.46
CA TYR A 272 15.58 -1.87 9.71
C TYR A 272 16.47 -1.57 8.51
N LEU A 273 17.06 -2.61 7.91
CA LEU A 273 17.90 -2.49 6.72
C LEU A 273 17.13 -1.90 5.53
N LEU A 274 15.94 -2.42 5.23
CA LEU A 274 15.12 -1.99 4.08
C LEU A 274 14.52 -0.58 4.24
N ARG A 275 14.48 -0.05 5.45
CA ARG A 275 14.03 1.32 5.72
C ARG A 275 15.13 2.36 5.64
N THR A 276 16.37 1.94 5.84
CA THR A 276 17.49 2.87 6.04
C THR A 276 18.09 3.16 4.67
N SER A 277 17.69 4.28 4.07
CA SER A 277 18.00 4.63 2.67
C SER A 277 19.49 4.52 2.33
N ARG A 278 20.37 4.99 3.21
CA ARG A 278 21.83 4.90 3.04
C ARG A 278 22.38 3.47 2.96
N LEU A 279 21.67 2.47 3.51
CA LEU A 279 22.11 1.07 3.51
C LEU A 279 21.63 0.32 2.27
N LEU A 280 20.67 0.87 1.51
CA LEU A 280 19.95 0.13 0.48
C LEU A 280 20.85 -0.36 -0.65
N THR A 281 21.90 0.38 -1.03
CA THR A 281 22.83 -0.07 -2.07
C THR A 281 23.55 -1.36 -1.64
N THR A 282 24.01 -1.40 -0.39
CA THR A 282 24.68 -2.57 0.21
C THR A 282 23.71 -3.75 0.34
N VAL A 283 22.51 -3.49 0.88
CA VAL A 283 21.46 -4.51 1.03
C VAL A 283 21.03 -5.06 -0.33
N ALA A 284 20.90 -4.21 -1.35
CA ALA A 284 20.49 -4.61 -2.69
C ALA A 284 21.50 -5.53 -3.36
N ARG A 285 22.79 -5.21 -3.23
CA ARG A 285 23.87 -6.07 -3.71
C ARG A 285 23.83 -7.43 -3.00
N PHE A 286 23.70 -7.44 -1.67
CA PHE A 286 23.63 -8.66 -0.90
C PHE A 286 22.45 -9.56 -1.32
N VAL A 287 21.25 -8.98 -1.44
CA VAL A 287 20.05 -9.71 -1.91
C VAL A 287 20.25 -10.27 -3.31
N TYR A 288 20.86 -9.50 -4.22
CA TYR A 288 21.20 -9.97 -5.56
C TYR A 288 22.12 -11.20 -5.53
N LEU A 289 23.20 -11.16 -4.73
CA LEU A 289 24.13 -12.28 -4.61
C LEU A 289 23.49 -13.53 -3.99
N VAL A 290 22.60 -13.35 -3.01
CA VAL A 290 21.84 -14.47 -2.45
C VAL A 290 20.91 -15.07 -3.51
N PHE A 291 20.25 -14.25 -4.33
CA PHE A 291 19.37 -14.76 -5.39
C PHE A 291 20.14 -15.52 -6.46
N GLU A 292 21.29 -15.02 -6.91
CA GLU A 292 22.18 -15.75 -7.83
C GLU A 292 22.59 -17.11 -7.26
N LEU A 293 22.93 -17.16 -5.97
CA LEU A 293 23.26 -18.42 -5.31
C LEU A 293 22.04 -19.35 -5.21
N VAL A 294 20.86 -18.84 -4.85
CA VAL A 294 19.61 -19.61 -4.76
C VAL A 294 19.22 -20.19 -6.12
N GLU A 295 19.31 -19.41 -7.19
CA GLU A 295 18.99 -19.84 -8.56
C GLU A 295 19.97 -20.91 -9.08
N SER A 296 21.18 -21.01 -8.50
CA SER A 296 22.16 -22.05 -8.86
C SER A 296 21.84 -23.46 -8.33
N ALA A 297 20.86 -23.61 -7.44
CA ALA A 297 20.46 -24.88 -6.86
C ALA A 297 18.95 -25.10 -7.04
N PRO A 298 18.45 -26.31 -7.31
CA PRO A 298 17.02 -26.56 -7.42
C PRO A 298 16.30 -26.41 -6.07
N PRO A 299 15.04 -25.96 -6.04
CA PRO A 299 14.26 -25.91 -4.81
C PRO A 299 14.05 -27.30 -4.22
N LEU A 300 13.93 -27.38 -2.89
CA LEU A 300 13.73 -28.63 -2.16
C LEU A 300 12.30 -28.73 -1.65
N PHE A 301 11.51 -29.58 -2.29
CA PHE A 301 10.12 -29.87 -1.91
C PHE A 301 9.95 -31.37 -1.65
N PRO A 302 10.03 -31.83 -0.39
CA PRO A 302 9.79 -33.23 -0.06
C PRO A 302 8.40 -33.68 -0.53
N ALA A 303 8.35 -34.69 -1.39
CA ALA A 303 7.11 -35.20 -1.95
C ALA A 303 6.39 -36.12 -0.96
N SER A 304 7.15 -36.85 -0.15
CA SER A 304 6.66 -37.85 0.80
C SER A 304 7.02 -37.50 2.25
N GLU A 305 6.29 -38.09 3.21
CA GLU A 305 6.64 -37.99 4.64
C GLU A 305 8.01 -38.61 4.93
N SER A 306 8.38 -39.70 4.24
CA SER A 306 9.70 -40.32 4.37
C SER A 306 10.82 -39.36 3.95
N GLU A 307 10.70 -38.70 2.78
CA GLU A 307 11.68 -37.69 2.35
C GLU A 307 11.78 -36.52 3.34
N TRP A 308 10.64 -36.11 3.92
CA TRP A 308 10.63 -35.04 4.91
C TRP A 308 11.27 -35.46 6.25
N LEU A 309 11.12 -36.74 6.64
CA LEU A 309 11.75 -37.33 7.83
C LEU A 309 13.26 -37.56 7.67
N GLU A 310 13.75 -37.75 6.44
CA GLU A 310 15.17 -37.89 6.11
C GLU A 310 15.95 -36.55 6.22
N LEU A 311 15.24 -35.42 6.27
CA LEU A 311 15.85 -34.12 6.47
C LEU A 311 16.47 -33.99 7.87
N ALA A 312 17.55 -33.21 7.95
CA ALA A 312 18.20 -32.95 9.22
C ALA A 312 17.21 -32.28 10.20
N MET A 313 17.26 -32.70 11.47
CA MET A 313 16.54 -32.00 12.54
C MET A 313 17.11 -30.61 12.80
#